data_AF-A0A529FFD8-F1
#
_entry.id   AF-A0A529FFD8-F1
#
_cell.length_a   1.000
_cell.length_b   1.000
_cell.length_c   1.000
_cell.angle_alpha   90.00
_cell.angle_beta   90.00
_cell.angle_gamma   90.00
#
_symmetry.space_group_name_H-M   'P 1'
#
loop_
_entity.id
_entity.type
_entity.pdbx_description
1 polymer ?
#
loop_
_entity_poly.entity_id
_entity_poly.type
_entity_poly.pdbx_seq_one_letter_code
_entity_poly.pdbx_strand_id
1 'polypeptide(L)' 'VMADGAGWIPISQSELGEFLGATRESVNKTLNDWRSRRIIEIKRGGLRITDARALATIAESQDDD' A
#
# COMPACT_ATOMS: atom_id res chain seq x y z
N VAL A 1 -7.16 1.67 -11.53
CA VAL A 1 -7.30 0.28 -11.02
C VAL A 1 -8.38 0.28 -9.96
N MET A 2 -9.37 -0.62 -10.03
CA MET A 2 -10.42 -0.74 -9.00
C MET A 2 -10.27 -2.05 -8.23
N ALA A 3 -10.70 -2.07 -6.97
CA ALA A 3 -10.69 -3.28 -6.16
C ALA A 3 -11.68 -4.33 -6.69
N ASP A 4 -11.36 -5.61 -6.54
CA ASP A 4 -12.28 -6.71 -6.81
C ASP A 4 -13.37 -6.82 -5.73
N GLY A 5 -14.33 -7.75 -5.92
CA GLY A 5 -15.42 -7.97 -4.97
C GLY A 5 -14.98 -8.42 -3.57
N ALA A 6 -13.70 -8.78 -3.37
CA ALA A 6 -13.11 -9.11 -2.09
C ALA A 6 -12.22 -7.98 -1.53
N GLY A 7 -12.20 -6.81 -2.18
CA GLY A 7 -11.45 -5.63 -1.76
C GLY A 7 -9.98 -5.64 -2.16
N TRP A 8 -9.55 -6.56 -3.04
CA TRP A 8 -8.16 -6.57 -3.53
C TRP A 8 -7.99 -5.63 -4.71
N ILE A 9 -7.04 -4.71 -4.59
CA ILE A 9 -6.59 -3.85 -5.67
C ILE A 9 -5.53 -4.64 -6.46
N PRO A 10 -5.76 -4.97 -7.75
CA PRO A 10 -4.80 -5.70 -8.57
C PRO A 10 -3.69 -4.75 -9.01
N ILE A 11 -2.69 -4.58 -8.14
CA ILE A 11 -1.50 -3.78 -8.40
C ILE A 11 -0.28 -4.46 -7.77
N SER A 12 0.81 -4.53 -8.52
CA SER A 12 2.09 -5.04 -8.06
C SER A 12 2.96 -3.95 -7.42
N GLN A 13 3.95 -4.38 -6.64
CA GLN A 13 4.93 -3.48 -6.03
C GLN A 13 5.80 -2.76 -7.08
N SER A 14 6.06 -3.41 -8.21
CA SER A 14 6.80 -2.81 -9.31
C SER A 14 5.98 -1.70 -9.97
N GLU A 15 4.69 -1.96 -10.24
CA GLU A 15 3.76 -0.95 -10.78
C GLU A 15 3.59 0.22 -9.82
N LEU A 16 3.51 -0.03 -8.51
CA LEU A 16 3.51 1.03 -7.49
C LEU A 16 4.80 1.86 -7.52
N GLY A 17 5.96 1.23 -7.66
CA GLY A 17 7.24 1.94 -7.75
C GLY A 17 7.33 2.82 -8.98
N GLU A 18 6.95 2.27 -10.15
CA GLU A 18 6.91 3.03 -11.40
C GLU A 18 5.95 4.22 -11.31
N PHE A 19 4.73 4.00 -10.78
CA PHE A 19 3.72 5.05 -10.64
C PHE A 19 4.15 6.18 -9.68
N LEU A 20 4.82 5.84 -8.58
CA LEU A 20 5.25 6.80 -7.57
C LEU A 20 6.63 7.41 -7.85
N GLY A 21 7.31 7.01 -8.93
CA GLY A 21 8.72 7.36 -9.17
C GLY A 21 9.67 6.86 -8.08
N ALA A 22 9.27 5.81 -7.35
CA ALA A 22 9.99 5.24 -6.22
C ALA A 22 10.67 3.93 -6.59
N THR A 23 11.77 3.60 -5.92
CA THR A 23 12.40 2.29 -6.11
C THR A 23 11.51 1.19 -5.55
N ARG A 24 11.58 -0.01 -6.17
CA ARG A 24 10.89 -1.20 -5.66
C ARG A 24 11.26 -1.52 -4.22
N GLU A 25 12.50 -1.26 -3.81
CA GLU A 25 12.96 -1.45 -2.44
C GLU A 25 12.27 -0.51 -1.46
N SER A 26 12.18 0.79 -1.79
CA SER A 26 11.48 1.78 -0.96
C SER A 26 10.01 1.42 -0.79
N VAL A 27 9.32 1.09 -1.90
CA VAL A 27 7.93 0.62 -1.88
C VAL A 27 7.78 -0.61 -1.00
N ASN A 28 8.68 -1.59 -1.13
CA ASN A 28 8.63 -2.81 -0.32
C ASN A 28 8.84 -2.55 1.16
N LYS A 29 9.72 -1.62 1.52
CA LYS A 29 9.97 -1.25 2.90
C LYS A 29 8.70 -0.65 3.53
N THR A 30 8.09 0.33 2.88
CA THR A 30 6.85 0.96 3.33
C THR A 30 5.69 -0.03 3.44
N LEU A 31 5.49 -0.84 2.39
CA LEU A 31 4.42 -1.83 2.39
C LEU A 31 4.61 -2.92 3.44
N ASN A 32 5.85 -3.35 3.71
CA ASN A 32 6.13 -4.30 4.78
C ASN A 32 5.92 -3.69 6.17
N ASP A 33 6.24 -2.40 6.38
CA ASP A 33 5.90 -1.70 7.62
C ASP A 33 4.40 -1.70 7.86
N TRP A 34 3.61 -1.25 6.88
CA TRP A 34 2.15 -1.21 6.98
C TRP A 34 1.54 -2.60 7.19
N ARG A 35 2.08 -3.62 6.52
CA ARG A 35 1.66 -5.02 6.71
C ARG A 35 1.97 -5.50 8.12
N SER A 36 3.16 -5.20 8.67
CA SER A 36 3.54 -5.60 10.03
C SER A 36 2.62 -4.99 11.09
N ARG A 37 2.11 -3.78 10.81
CA ARG A 37 1.14 -3.04 11.63
C ARG A 37 -0.31 -3.45 11.37
N ARG A 38 -0.56 -4.46 10.50
CA ARG A 38 -1.88 -4.96 10.10
C ARG A 38 -2.79 -3.91 9.46
N ILE A 39 -2.19 -2.91 8.79
CA ILE A 39 -2.91 -1.85 8.07
C ILE A 39 -3.32 -2.31 6.67
N ILE A 40 -2.49 -3.18 6.08
CA ILE A 40 -2.73 -3.80 4.78
C ILE A 40 -2.43 -5.30 4.79
N GLU A 41 -2.99 -5.99 3.80
CA GLU A 41 -2.56 -7.30 3.35
C GLU A 41 -1.99 -7.20 1.93
N ILE A 42 -1.00 -8.06 1.65
CA ILE A 42 -0.32 -8.11 0.35
C ILE A 42 -0.31 -9.56 -0.13
N LYS A 43 -0.63 -9.73 -1.41
CA LYS A 43 -0.44 -10.98 -2.17
C LYS A 43 0.33 -10.67 -3.45
N ARG A 44 0.71 -11.71 -4.20
CA ARG A 44 1.32 -11.53 -5.53
C ARG A 44 0.37 -10.70 -6.41
N GLY A 45 0.80 -9.51 -6.81
CA GLY A 45 0.03 -8.61 -7.68
C GLY A 45 -1.24 -8.05 -7.04
N GLY A 46 -1.34 -8.03 -5.70
CA GLY A 46 -2.53 -7.50 -5.04
C GLY A 46 -2.25 -6.90 -3.67
N LEU A 47 -2.98 -5.83 -3.37
CA LEU A 47 -2.97 -5.14 -2.08
C LEU A 47 -4.41 -4.95 -1.60
N ARG A 48 -4.63 -5.14 -0.30
CA ARG A 48 -5.93 -4.90 0.34
C ARG A 48 -5.73 -4.10 1.61
N ILE A 49 -6.58 -3.11 1.82
CA ILE A 49 -6.58 -2.29 3.03
C ILE A 49 -7.39 -3.03 4.10
N THR A 50 -6.79 -3.28 5.26
CA THR A 50 -7.45 -3.93 6.40
C THR A 50 -7.83 -2.93 7.49
N ASP A 51 -7.11 -1.81 7.58
CA ASP A 51 -7.44 -0.69 8.47
C ASP A 51 -7.37 0.64 7.72
N ALA A 52 -8.51 1.07 7.19
CA ALA A 52 -8.62 2.32 6.44
C ALA A 52 -8.38 3.55 7.32
N ARG A 53 -8.71 3.48 8.62
CA ARG A 53 -8.53 4.60 9.55
C ARG A 53 -7.04 4.81 9.84
N ALA A 54 -6.31 3.74 10.15
CA ALA A 54 -4.87 3.82 10.37
C ALA A 54 -4.13 4.30 9.12
N LEU A 55 -4.56 3.86 7.93
CA LEU A 55 -3.99 4.33 6.67
C LEU A 55 -4.24 5.82 6.43
N ALA A 56 -5.44 6.33 6.74
CA ALA A 56 -5.76 7.75 6.64
C ALA A 56 -4.89 8.60 7.57
N THR A 57 -4.70 8.18 8.82
CA THR A 57 -3.79 8.87 9.76
C THR A 57 -2.35 8.91 9.25
N ILE A 58 -1.86 7.84 8.60
CA ILE A 58 -0.54 7.86 7.97
C ILE A 58 -0.50 8.90 6.86
N ALA A 59 -1.50 8.93 5.97
CA ALA A 59 -1.56 9.90 4.89
C ALA A 59 -1.55 11.34 5.40
N GLU A 60 -2.38 11.65 6.40
CA GLU A 60 -2.44 12.97 7.05
C GLU A 60 -1.09 13.37 7.68
N SER A 61 -0.33 12.41 8.24
CA SER A 61 0.98 12.69 8.86
C SER A 61 2.14 12.89 7.89
N GLN A 62 1.96 12.58 6.59
CA GLN A 62 3.01 12.73 5.57
C GLN A 62 2.87 14.03 4.77
N ASP A 63 1.76 14.76 4.92
CA ASP A 63 1.51 16.04 4.27
C ASP A 63 2.01 17.26 5.09
N ASP A 64 2.59 17.03 6.27
CA ASP A 64 3.05 18.06 7.23
C ASP A 64 4.56 18.41 7.09
N ASP A 65 5.26 17.93 6.05
CA ASP A 65 6.66 18.28 5.71
C ASP A 65 6.78 19.25 4.50
#